data_AF-A0A7W1AKI8-F1
#
_entry.id   AF-A0A7W1AKI8-F1
#
_cell.length_a   1.000
_cell.length_b   1.000
_cell.length_c   1.000
_cell.angle_alpha   90.00
_cell.angle_beta   90.00
_cell.angle_gamma   90.00
#
_symmetry.space_group_name_H-M   'P 1'
#
loop_
_entity.id
_entity.type
_entity.pdbx_description
1 polymer ?
#
loop_
_entity_poly.entity_id
_entity_poly.type
_entity_poly.pdbx_seq_one_letter_code
_entity_poly.pdbx_strand_id
1 'polypeptide(L)'
;MERRSLKLEVALVILVSTLVFVPGIQSYSLVDPWETHYGEVAREMLQEHDLVHTHWNGTFYSNPNDNEGFRSKPVLSFWLMAAGMQAVGVGDDGGYSGEMTESTRTMIGIRLPFIACAIAGLALMWWMLARLVSRRMAWLGLLVVGTTPIFAMIARQAIPDMPLTACTMGAVAMLAMALEDGDRPIVPIGYFGKRRFAFDARHVVLLLAGAFVVWQAAYYAIYFIKSPQLAIRGRMPSPALWLPLVTLLMYGGLSRDGWLIVRLPFVLIGGIIAAIVNAPMPYRGQGQSQWRHIFDDILGVWDRYAADRYLVAVLPITLAVVIAVLQLLRVLRDVEEAGEPALAIHERPDHRHDDERRREQHVRRGRDAQDEVCDHGTGDDQHGQDR
;
A
#
# COMPACT_ATOMS: atom_id res chain seq x y z
N MET A 1 -43.32 0.78 -13.78
CA MET A 1 -42.31 1.26 -12.82
C MET A 1 -41.41 2.25 -13.53
N GLU A 2 -41.55 3.52 -13.20
CA GLU A 2 -40.73 4.60 -13.74
C GLU A 2 -39.26 4.38 -13.34
N ARG A 3 -38.34 4.35 -14.31
CA ARG A 3 -36.91 4.19 -14.02
C ARG A 3 -36.44 5.43 -13.25
N ARG A 4 -35.96 5.24 -12.01
CA ARG A 4 -35.39 6.33 -11.21
C ARG A 4 -34.23 6.99 -11.96
N SER A 5 -34.08 8.30 -11.77
CA SER A 5 -32.97 9.05 -12.36
C SER A 5 -31.63 8.53 -11.84
N LEU A 6 -30.65 8.34 -12.75
CA LEU A 6 -29.29 7.93 -12.40
C LEU A 6 -28.67 8.85 -11.32
N LYS A 7 -28.95 10.15 -11.38
CA LYS A 7 -28.46 11.13 -10.41
C LYS A 7 -29.01 10.86 -9.01
N LEU A 8 -30.30 10.53 -8.91
CA LEU A 8 -30.95 10.20 -7.65
C LEU A 8 -30.37 8.92 -7.06
N GLU A 9 -30.11 7.90 -7.88
CA GLU A 9 -29.50 6.66 -7.40
C GLU A 9 -28.06 6.87 -6.92
N VAL A 10 -27.23 7.68 -7.60
CA VAL A 10 -25.90 8.05 -7.08
C VAL A 10 -26.00 8.78 -5.75
N ALA A 11 -26.95 9.70 -5.60
CA ALA A 11 -27.18 10.37 -4.32
C ALA A 11 -27.59 9.38 -3.21
N LEU A 12 -28.38 8.35 -3.54
CA LEU A 12 -28.71 7.27 -2.61
C LEU A 12 -27.48 6.43 -2.24
N VAL A 13 -26.57 6.14 -3.18
CA VAL A 13 -25.31 5.45 -2.87
C VAL A 13 -24.52 6.25 -1.85
N ILE A 14 -24.33 7.55 -2.09
CA ILE A 14 -23.61 8.45 -1.18
C ILE A 14 -24.27 8.45 0.19
N LEU A 15 -25.60 8.60 0.24
CA LEU A 15 -26.35 8.61 1.50
C LEU A 15 -26.20 7.29 2.26
N VAL A 16 -26.41 6.14 1.61
CA VAL A 16 -26.30 4.83 2.25
C VAL A 16 -24.88 4.58 2.75
N SER A 17 -23.87 4.85 1.92
CA SER A 17 -22.47 4.68 2.35
C SER A 17 -22.11 5.62 3.51
N THR A 18 -22.61 6.85 3.52
CA THR A 18 -22.43 7.79 4.65
C THR A 18 -23.06 7.23 5.93
N LEU A 19 -24.29 6.73 5.85
CA LEU A 19 -25.01 6.14 7.00
C LEU A 19 -24.35 4.86 7.52
N VAL A 20 -23.59 4.14 6.69
CA VAL A 20 -22.85 2.95 7.11
C VAL A 20 -21.49 3.32 7.73
N PHE A 21 -20.73 4.22 7.10
CA PHE A 21 -19.33 4.46 7.47
C PHE A 21 -19.14 5.56 8.51
N VAL A 22 -20.02 6.56 8.59
CA VAL A 22 -19.84 7.69 9.52
C VAL A 22 -20.21 7.37 10.98
N PRO A 23 -21.33 6.69 11.28
CA PRO A 23 -21.74 6.50 12.68
C PRO A 23 -20.68 5.77 13.51
N GLY A 24 -20.29 6.36 14.65
CA GLY A 24 -19.33 5.77 15.60
C GLY A 24 -17.85 5.99 15.26
N ILE A 25 -17.51 6.80 14.25
CA ILE A 25 -16.09 7.07 13.94
C ILE A 25 -15.39 7.84 15.06
N GLN A 26 -16.12 8.45 15.98
CA GLN A 26 -15.58 9.15 17.15
C GLN A 26 -15.57 8.30 18.43
N SER A 27 -16.09 7.06 18.40
CA SER A 27 -16.28 6.27 19.64
C SER A 27 -15.00 5.59 20.14
N TYR A 28 -13.90 5.70 19.41
CA TYR A 28 -12.59 5.15 19.76
C TYR A 28 -11.51 6.17 19.38
N SER A 29 -10.44 6.21 20.17
CA SER A 29 -9.29 7.07 19.93
C SER A 29 -8.57 6.72 18.63
N LEU A 30 -7.63 7.55 18.21
CA LEU A 30 -6.75 7.26 17.08
C LEU A 30 -6.00 5.95 17.31
N VAL A 31 -5.92 5.12 16.27
CA VAL A 31 -5.33 3.79 16.34
C VAL A 31 -3.85 3.86 15.96
N ASP A 32 -3.01 3.55 16.94
CA ASP A 32 -1.56 3.42 16.78
C ASP A 32 -1.19 2.14 16.00
N PRO A 33 -0.12 2.12 15.18
CA PRO A 33 0.84 3.20 14.92
C PRO A 33 0.45 4.10 13.74
N TRP A 34 -0.72 3.92 13.14
CA TRP A 34 -1.02 4.54 11.85
C TRP A 34 -1.64 5.92 12.01
N GLU A 35 -2.82 6.02 12.63
CA GLU A 35 -3.57 7.28 12.66
C GLU A 35 -2.89 8.34 13.54
N THR A 36 -2.24 7.91 14.63
CA THR A 36 -1.46 8.76 15.53
C THR A 36 -0.23 9.33 14.84
N HIS A 37 0.57 8.48 14.19
CA HIS A 37 1.78 8.88 13.49
C HIS A 37 1.45 9.79 12.30
N TYR A 38 0.51 9.39 11.45
CA TYR A 38 0.13 10.20 10.29
C TYR A 38 -0.56 11.50 10.70
N GLY A 39 -1.35 11.46 11.78
CA GLY A 39 -1.98 12.64 12.37
C GLY A 39 -0.94 13.67 12.82
N GLU A 40 0.12 13.23 13.51
CA GLU A 40 1.19 14.13 13.93
C GLU A 40 1.99 14.68 12.76
N VAL A 41 2.31 13.87 11.73
CA VAL A 41 2.95 14.41 10.50
C VAL A 41 2.08 15.50 9.88
N ALA A 42 0.77 15.27 9.81
CA ALA A 42 -0.17 16.26 9.29
C ALA A 42 -0.28 17.50 10.20
N ARG A 43 -0.15 17.33 11.52
CA ARG A 43 -0.11 18.42 12.50
C ARG A 43 1.14 19.27 12.35
N GLU A 44 2.31 18.64 12.20
CA GLU A 44 3.58 19.31 11.94
C GLU A 44 3.56 20.06 10.61
N MET A 45 2.90 19.55 9.56
CA MET A 45 2.68 20.31 8.32
C MET A 45 1.93 21.63 8.55
N LEU A 46 0.96 21.64 9.48
CA LEU A 46 0.24 22.85 9.84
C LEU A 46 1.12 23.80 10.65
N GLN A 47 1.88 23.27 11.61
CA GLN A 47 2.79 24.02 12.49
C GLN A 47 3.95 24.69 11.74
N GLU A 48 4.60 23.95 10.85
CA GLU A 48 5.79 24.43 10.12
C GLU A 48 5.40 25.17 8.83
N HIS A 49 4.11 25.18 8.49
CA HIS A 49 3.59 25.68 7.21
C HIS A 49 4.27 25.05 5.99
N ASP A 50 4.77 23.83 6.12
CA ASP A 50 5.43 23.07 5.07
C ASP A 50 4.55 21.89 4.65
N LEU A 51 3.81 22.08 3.55
CA LEU A 51 2.93 21.07 3.00
C LEU A 51 3.67 20.05 2.11
N VAL A 52 4.99 20.14 1.98
CA VAL A 52 5.79 19.31 1.07
C VAL A 52 6.67 18.35 1.85
N HIS A 53 7.37 18.82 2.87
CA HIS A 53 8.26 17.99 3.68
C HIS A 53 7.48 17.32 4.81
N THR A 54 7.28 16.02 4.66
CA THR A 54 6.75 15.16 5.73
C THR A 54 7.81 14.98 6.80
N HIS A 55 7.59 15.48 8.02
CA HIS A 55 8.46 15.28 9.17
C HIS A 55 7.82 14.35 10.20
N TRP A 56 8.64 13.67 11.01
CA TRP A 56 8.18 12.89 12.15
C TRP A 56 9.31 12.80 13.19
N ASN A 57 9.04 13.30 14.39
CA ASN A 57 10.03 13.36 15.47
C ASN A 57 10.41 11.99 16.07
N GLY A 58 9.66 10.91 15.80
CA GLY A 58 9.85 9.59 16.43
C GLY A 58 10.70 8.58 15.64
N THR A 59 11.38 8.96 14.55
CA THR A 59 12.35 8.06 13.91
C THR A 59 13.62 7.94 14.76
N PHE A 60 13.62 6.99 15.70
CA PHE A 60 14.75 6.63 16.58
C PHE A 60 16.01 6.09 15.85
N TYR A 61 16.04 6.06 14.52
CA TYR A 61 17.08 5.40 13.73
C TYR A 61 17.90 6.30 12.81
N SER A 62 17.68 7.61 12.83
CA SER A 62 18.34 8.49 11.86
C SER A 62 19.25 9.48 12.57
N ASN A 63 20.49 9.54 12.11
CA ASN A 63 21.47 10.55 12.44
C ASN A 63 20.81 11.94 12.44
N PRO A 64 21.15 12.88 13.33
CA PRO A 64 20.65 14.27 13.28
C PRO A 64 20.83 14.97 11.91
N ASN A 65 21.69 14.41 11.04
CA ASN A 65 21.89 14.85 9.66
C ASN A 65 21.01 14.14 8.61
N ASP A 66 20.23 13.12 9.01
CA ASP A 66 19.31 12.39 8.13
C ASP A 66 18.02 13.20 8.01
N ASN A 67 18.12 14.31 7.28
CA ASN A 67 17.05 15.23 6.92
C ASN A 67 16.07 14.60 5.88
N GLU A 68 15.88 13.28 5.95
CA GLU A 68 15.17 12.53 4.93
C GLU A 68 13.64 12.55 5.12
N GLY A 69 13.13 12.96 6.30
CA GLY A 69 11.70 13.08 6.58
C GLY A 69 10.92 11.77 6.47
N PHE A 70 9.65 11.77 6.86
CA PHE A 70 8.75 10.62 6.79
C PHE A 70 8.27 10.31 5.35
N ARG A 71 9.18 9.88 4.47
CA ARG A 71 8.91 9.68 3.02
C ARG A 71 8.34 8.31 2.63
N SER A 72 7.89 7.51 3.60
CA SER A 72 7.39 6.15 3.31
C SER A 72 6.00 6.13 2.65
N LYS A 73 5.22 7.22 2.78
CA LYS A 73 3.84 7.32 2.29
C LYS A 73 3.65 8.57 1.42
N PRO A 74 2.72 8.55 0.45
CA PRO A 74 2.44 9.72 -0.38
C PRO A 74 1.77 10.84 0.41
N VAL A 75 2.08 12.09 0.04
CA VAL A 75 1.70 13.29 0.78
C VAL A 75 0.18 13.49 0.93
N LEU A 76 -0.60 12.95 0.00
CA LEU A 76 -2.06 13.12 -0.05
C LEU A 76 -2.75 12.72 1.26
N SER A 77 -2.28 11.67 1.94
CA SER A 77 -2.90 11.22 3.20
C SER A 77 -2.76 12.27 4.29
N PHE A 78 -1.60 12.93 4.38
CA PHE A 78 -1.35 13.99 5.36
C PHE A 78 -2.12 15.25 5.01
N TRP A 79 -2.23 15.61 3.72
CA TRP A 79 -3.07 16.73 3.29
C TRP A 79 -4.54 16.52 3.63
N LEU A 80 -5.06 15.30 3.46
CA LEU A 80 -6.43 14.97 3.83
C LEU A 80 -6.65 15.15 5.34
N MET A 81 -5.73 14.66 6.17
CA MET A 81 -5.80 14.85 7.63
C MET A 81 -5.69 16.32 8.03
N ALA A 82 -4.70 17.05 7.49
CA ALA A 82 -4.47 18.47 7.76
C ALA A 82 -5.70 19.32 7.38
N ALA A 83 -6.27 19.09 6.20
CA ALA A 83 -7.49 19.75 5.76
C ALA A 83 -8.68 19.38 6.65
N GLY A 84 -8.79 18.12 7.06
CA GLY A 84 -9.82 17.65 7.96
C GLY A 84 -9.74 18.27 9.35
N MET A 85 -8.53 18.41 9.89
CA MET A 85 -8.23 19.08 11.16
C MET A 85 -8.62 20.57 11.10
N GLN A 86 -8.15 21.29 10.08
CA GLN A 86 -8.54 22.69 9.85
C GLN A 86 -10.06 22.86 9.71
N ALA A 87 -10.74 21.94 8.99
CA ALA A 87 -12.18 22.02 8.79
C ALA A 87 -13.01 21.89 10.07
N VAL A 88 -12.49 21.21 11.10
CA VAL A 88 -13.14 21.05 12.40
C VAL A 88 -12.59 21.98 13.49
N GLY A 89 -11.63 22.85 13.12
CA GLY A 89 -10.98 23.79 14.04
C GLY A 89 -10.09 23.09 15.07
N VAL A 90 -9.37 22.05 14.66
CA VAL A 90 -8.36 21.33 15.47
C VAL A 90 -6.99 21.49 14.82
N GLY A 91 -5.93 21.57 15.61
CA GLY A 91 -4.56 21.71 15.10
C GLY A 91 -4.31 23.05 14.39
N ASP A 92 -4.98 24.12 14.86
CA ASP A 92 -4.78 25.47 14.33
C ASP A 92 -3.33 25.91 14.54
N ASP A 93 -2.66 26.25 13.45
CA ASP A 93 -1.20 26.48 13.41
C ASP A 93 -0.39 25.34 14.06
N GLY A 94 -0.83 24.09 13.85
CA GLY A 94 -0.25 22.90 14.45
C GLY A 94 -0.82 22.55 15.83
N GLY A 95 -1.35 23.50 16.60
CA GLY A 95 -1.84 23.21 17.96
C GLY A 95 -0.80 22.53 18.86
N TYR A 96 -1.23 21.98 20.00
CA TYR A 96 -0.33 21.21 20.87
C TYR A 96 -0.50 19.70 20.63
N SER A 97 0.57 18.90 20.79
CA SER A 97 0.55 17.48 20.39
C SER A 97 -0.57 16.64 21.05
N GLY A 98 -0.92 16.93 22.31
CA GLY A 98 -2.00 16.21 23.03
C GLY A 98 -3.40 16.46 22.48
N GLU A 99 -3.61 17.54 21.71
CA GLU A 99 -4.88 17.87 21.04
C GLU A 99 -5.32 16.76 20.08
N MET A 100 -4.36 15.99 19.55
CA MET A 100 -4.61 14.85 18.67
C MET A 100 -5.35 13.69 19.36
N THR A 101 -5.54 13.76 20.68
CA THR A 101 -6.28 12.76 21.46
C THR A 101 -7.34 13.36 22.38
N GLU A 102 -7.46 14.68 22.41
CA GLU A 102 -8.24 15.39 23.42
C GLU A 102 -9.75 15.35 23.12
N SER A 103 -10.13 15.45 21.83
CA SER A 103 -11.52 15.74 21.46
C SER A 103 -12.05 14.82 20.38
N THR A 104 -13.36 14.54 20.41
CA THR A 104 -14.05 13.80 19.35
C THR A 104 -13.95 14.50 17.99
N ARG A 105 -13.76 15.82 17.96
CA ARG A 105 -13.58 16.59 16.73
C ARG A 105 -12.32 16.13 16.00
N THR A 106 -11.26 15.82 16.73
CA THR A 106 -10.02 15.29 16.17
C THR A 106 -10.27 13.98 15.41
N MET A 107 -10.93 13.00 16.02
CA MET A 107 -11.24 11.72 15.36
C MET A 107 -12.11 11.94 14.11
N ILE A 108 -13.08 12.85 14.18
CA ILE A 108 -13.95 13.18 13.06
C ILE A 108 -13.15 13.85 11.93
N GLY A 109 -12.37 14.89 12.24
CA GLY A 109 -11.58 15.65 11.29
C GLY A 109 -10.55 14.77 10.57
N ILE A 110 -9.86 13.89 11.30
CA ILE A 110 -8.86 12.99 10.74
C ILE A 110 -9.49 11.89 9.86
N ARG A 111 -10.63 11.29 10.26
CA ARG A 111 -11.22 10.12 9.56
C ARG A 111 -12.18 10.47 8.43
N LEU A 112 -12.94 11.57 8.54
CA LEU A 112 -13.96 11.93 7.54
C LEU A 112 -13.42 12.04 6.10
N PRO A 113 -12.23 12.62 5.84
CA PRO A 113 -11.67 12.68 4.49
C PRO A 113 -11.45 11.28 3.88
N PHE A 114 -11.07 10.29 4.68
CA PHE A 114 -10.82 8.91 4.24
C PHE A 114 -12.14 8.18 3.97
N ILE A 115 -13.16 8.41 4.81
CA ILE A 115 -14.53 7.94 4.55
C ILE A 115 -15.06 8.55 3.25
N ALA A 116 -14.78 9.82 2.97
CA ALA A 116 -15.17 10.47 1.72
C ALA A 116 -14.49 9.80 0.50
N CYS A 117 -13.21 9.42 0.61
CA CYS A 117 -12.53 8.60 -0.41
C CYS A 117 -13.27 7.26 -0.62
N ALA A 118 -13.63 6.55 0.46
CA ALA A 118 -14.38 5.30 0.37
C ALA A 118 -15.71 5.46 -0.38
N ILE A 119 -16.49 6.49 -0.02
CA ILE A 119 -17.76 6.81 -0.66
C ILE A 119 -17.57 7.14 -2.14
N ALA A 120 -16.54 7.93 -2.48
CA ALA A 120 -16.24 8.27 -3.87
C ALA A 120 -15.88 7.01 -4.70
N GLY A 121 -15.05 6.12 -4.15
CA GLY A 121 -14.69 4.85 -4.80
C GLY A 121 -15.91 3.97 -5.06
N LEU A 122 -16.77 3.79 -4.04
CA LEU A 122 -18.01 3.01 -4.17
C LEU A 122 -18.99 3.64 -5.16
N ALA A 123 -19.13 4.97 -5.16
CA ALA A 123 -20.00 5.69 -6.09
C ALA A 123 -19.54 5.51 -7.55
N LEU A 124 -18.23 5.59 -7.82
CA LEU A 124 -17.67 5.38 -9.15
C LEU A 124 -17.83 3.92 -9.61
N MET A 125 -17.56 2.95 -8.73
CA MET A 125 -17.78 1.53 -9.02
C MET A 125 -19.25 1.25 -9.32
N TRP A 126 -20.16 1.74 -8.48
CA TRP A 126 -21.59 1.59 -8.67
C TRP A 126 -22.02 2.25 -9.99
N TRP A 127 -21.52 3.44 -10.31
CA TRP A 127 -21.86 4.15 -11.55
C TRP A 127 -21.43 3.38 -12.79
N MET A 128 -20.20 2.83 -12.78
CA MET A 128 -19.71 1.92 -13.84
C MET A 128 -20.63 0.71 -13.99
N LEU A 129 -20.93 -0.03 -12.92
CA LEU A 129 -21.79 -1.23 -13.00
C LEU A 129 -23.21 -0.90 -13.47
N ALA A 130 -23.74 0.24 -13.05
CA ALA A 130 -25.09 0.69 -13.43
C ALA A 130 -25.18 1.06 -14.91
N ARG A 131 -24.07 1.54 -15.51
CA ARG A 131 -23.93 1.86 -16.93
C ARG A 131 -23.69 0.62 -17.77
N LEU A 132 -22.70 -0.20 -17.40
CA LEU A 132 -22.17 -1.28 -18.23
C LEU A 132 -22.91 -2.61 -18.07
N VAL A 133 -23.49 -2.87 -16.89
CA VAL A 133 -24.08 -4.18 -16.58
C VAL A 133 -25.58 -4.06 -16.31
N SER A 134 -25.96 -3.58 -15.12
CA SER A 134 -27.36 -3.30 -14.75
C SER A 134 -27.44 -2.60 -13.40
N ARG A 135 -28.57 -1.92 -13.14
CA ARG A 135 -28.87 -1.31 -11.83
C ARG A 135 -28.84 -2.33 -10.69
N ARG A 136 -29.36 -3.53 -10.91
CA ARG A 136 -29.41 -4.59 -9.90
C ARG A 136 -28.01 -5.02 -9.50
N MET A 137 -27.15 -5.26 -10.48
CA MET A 137 -25.74 -5.63 -10.22
C MET A 137 -24.96 -4.51 -9.55
N ALA A 138 -25.23 -3.25 -9.89
CA ALA A 138 -24.62 -2.11 -9.21
C ALA A 138 -24.95 -2.08 -7.71
N TRP A 139 -26.23 -2.23 -7.35
CA TRP A 139 -26.65 -2.29 -5.95
C TRP A 139 -26.11 -3.51 -5.21
N LEU A 140 -26.07 -4.68 -5.86
CA LEU A 140 -25.45 -5.87 -5.28
C LEU A 140 -23.95 -5.68 -5.07
N GLY A 141 -23.24 -5.08 -6.03
CA GLY A 141 -21.81 -4.78 -5.93
C GLY A 141 -21.51 -3.80 -4.80
N LEU A 142 -22.32 -2.73 -4.67
CA LEU A 142 -22.22 -1.81 -3.54
C LEU A 142 -22.41 -2.51 -2.20
N LEU A 143 -23.44 -3.37 -2.10
CA LEU A 143 -23.70 -4.12 -0.86
C LEU A 143 -22.52 -5.03 -0.55
N VAL A 144 -22.11 -5.90 -1.48
CA VAL A 144 -21.02 -6.87 -1.25
C VAL A 144 -19.72 -6.18 -0.87
N VAL A 145 -19.26 -5.21 -1.67
CA VAL A 145 -17.97 -4.54 -1.43
C VAL A 145 -18.06 -3.64 -0.19
N GLY A 146 -19.12 -2.83 -0.09
CA GLY A 146 -19.30 -1.89 1.01
C GLY A 146 -19.49 -2.56 2.38
N THR A 147 -20.02 -3.79 2.42
CA THR A 147 -20.15 -4.57 3.67
C THR A 147 -19.04 -5.58 3.88
N THR A 148 -18.04 -5.67 2.98
CA THR A 148 -16.90 -6.57 3.20
C THR A 148 -16.13 -6.08 4.43
N PRO A 149 -15.82 -6.95 5.42
CA PRO A 149 -15.20 -6.52 6.68
C PRO A 149 -13.92 -5.70 6.49
N ILE A 150 -13.04 -6.11 5.57
CA ILE A 150 -11.78 -5.39 5.33
C ILE A 150 -12.03 -3.99 4.77
N PHE A 151 -12.99 -3.84 3.85
CA PHE A 151 -13.34 -2.55 3.27
C PHE A 151 -13.95 -1.63 4.32
N ALA A 152 -14.89 -2.15 5.12
CA ALA A 152 -15.52 -1.38 6.18
C ALA A 152 -14.54 -0.95 7.27
N MET A 153 -13.56 -1.79 7.60
CA MET A 153 -12.49 -1.46 8.54
C MET A 153 -11.61 -0.33 8.01
N ILE A 154 -11.02 -0.48 6.82
CA ILE A 154 -10.09 0.52 6.27
C ILE A 154 -10.80 1.84 5.90
N ALA A 155 -12.07 1.79 5.49
CA ALA A 155 -12.85 2.98 5.19
C ALA A 155 -13.04 3.90 6.41
N ARG A 156 -12.94 3.34 7.61
CA ARG A 156 -13.11 4.05 8.90
C ARG A 156 -11.78 4.34 9.60
N GLN A 157 -10.66 4.11 8.91
CA GLN A 157 -9.33 4.41 9.40
C GLN A 157 -8.69 5.48 8.51
N ALA A 158 -7.98 6.40 9.15
CA ALA A 158 -7.23 7.43 8.46
C ALA A 158 -5.86 6.89 8.02
N ILE A 159 -5.87 6.01 7.01
CA ILE A 159 -4.66 5.34 6.48
C ILE A 159 -4.57 5.44 4.95
N PRO A 160 -3.35 5.43 4.37
CA PRO A 160 -3.12 5.58 2.93
C PRO A 160 -3.86 4.57 2.04
N ASP A 161 -4.22 3.42 2.61
CA ASP A 161 -4.94 2.33 1.94
C ASP A 161 -6.26 2.81 1.35
N MET A 162 -7.06 3.61 2.08
CA MET A 162 -8.38 4.01 1.59
C MET A 162 -8.32 4.99 0.41
N PRO A 163 -7.48 6.05 0.41
CA PRO A 163 -7.23 6.86 -0.77
C PRO A 163 -6.71 6.05 -1.96
N LEU A 164 -5.76 5.13 -1.74
CA LEU A 164 -5.23 4.27 -2.79
C LEU A 164 -6.32 3.38 -3.41
N THR A 165 -7.11 2.71 -2.57
CA THR A 165 -8.22 1.86 -2.99
C THR A 165 -9.27 2.68 -3.74
N ALA A 166 -9.66 3.85 -3.25
CA ALA A 166 -10.62 4.73 -3.92
C ALA A 166 -10.14 5.19 -5.30
N CYS A 167 -8.88 5.64 -5.40
CA CYS A 167 -8.27 6.04 -6.67
C CYS A 167 -8.18 4.86 -7.65
N THR A 168 -7.82 3.67 -7.16
CA THR A 168 -7.75 2.46 -7.99
C THR A 168 -9.13 2.05 -8.49
N MET A 169 -10.13 2.01 -7.62
CA MET A 169 -11.53 1.73 -7.99
C MET A 169 -12.03 2.75 -9.02
N GLY A 170 -11.76 4.03 -8.80
CA GLY A 170 -12.13 5.09 -9.72
C GLY A 170 -11.45 4.96 -11.08
N ALA A 171 -10.14 4.69 -11.10
CA ALA A 171 -9.38 4.50 -12.33
C ALA A 171 -9.89 3.30 -13.14
N VAL A 172 -10.11 2.15 -12.50
CA VAL A 172 -10.67 0.96 -13.15
C VAL A 172 -12.09 1.24 -13.64
N ALA A 173 -12.91 1.91 -12.83
CA ALA A 173 -14.27 2.25 -13.22
C ALA A 173 -14.33 3.15 -14.45
N MET A 174 -13.53 4.21 -14.46
CA MET A 174 -13.44 5.13 -15.60
C MET A 174 -12.84 4.47 -16.84
N LEU A 175 -11.83 3.62 -16.67
CA LEU A 175 -11.23 2.86 -17.77
C LEU A 175 -12.25 1.89 -18.38
N ALA A 176 -12.94 1.10 -17.57
CA ALA A 176 -13.96 0.18 -18.05
C ALA A 176 -15.10 0.91 -18.78
N MET A 177 -15.56 2.05 -18.24
CA MET A 177 -16.54 2.88 -18.95
C MET A 177 -15.98 3.42 -20.27
N ALA A 178 -14.72 3.85 -20.31
CA ALA A 178 -14.13 4.35 -21.55
C ALA A 178 -13.99 3.27 -22.63
N LEU A 179 -13.75 2.01 -22.23
CA LEU A 179 -13.61 0.88 -23.15
C LEU A 179 -14.95 0.30 -23.61
N GLU A 180 -15.92 0.18 -22.69
CA GLU A 180 -17.15 -0.60 -22.92
C GLU A 180 -18.41 0.27 -23.09
N ASP A 181 -18.46 1.49 -22.53
CA ASP A 181 -19.61 2.41 -22.69
C ASP A 181 -19.57 3.11 -24.07
N GLY A 182 -18.51 2.89 -24.84
CA GLY A 182 -18.16 3.67 -26.03
C GLY A 182 -18.09 2.86 -27.32
N ASP A 183 -19.22 2.69 -28.01
CA ASP A 183 -19.22 2.52 -29.48
C ASP A 183 -18.86 3.83 -30.22
N ARG A 184 -18.57 4.89 -29.47
CA ARG A 184 -18.26 6.22 -30.01
C ARG A 184 -16.75 6.32 -30.27
N PRO A 185 -16.32 6.68 -31.49
CA PRO A 185 -14.91 6.92 -31.74
C PRO A 185 -14.40 8.02 -30.80
N ILE A 186 -13.20 7.82 -30.24
CA ILE A 186 -12.53 8.83 -29.41
C ILE A 186 -12.40 10.09 -30.25
N VAL A 187 -13.03 11.18 -29.80
CA VAL A 187 -13.04 12.45 -30.51
C VAL A 187 -11.62 13.03 -30.49
N PRO A 188 -11.02 13.30 -31.67
CA PRO A 188 -9.74 13.99 -31.72
C PRO A 188 -9.85 15.39 -31.11
N ILE A 189 -8.89 15.74 -30.25
CA ILE A 189 -8.72 17.09 -29.72
C ILE A 189 -8.16 18.01 -30.82
N GLY A 190 -7.35 17.48 -31.72
CA GLY A 190 -6.80 18.23 -32.85
C GLY A 190 -6.06 17.34 -33.84
N TYR A 191 -5.52 17.95 -34.88
CA TYR A 191 -4.75 17.27 -35.92
C TYR A 191 -3.41 17.94 -36.12
N PHE A 192 -2.34 17.15 -36.18
CA PHE A 192 -1.00 17.61 -36.52
C PHE A 192 -0.70 17.29 -37.99
N GLY A 193 -0.21 18.29 -38.73
CA GLY A 193 0.23 18.23 -40.13
C GLY A 193 -0.83 17.76 -41.13
N LYS A 194 -1.41 18.65 -41.96
CA LYS A 194 -2.41 18.32 -43.03
C LYS A 194 -3.34 17.11 -42.73
N ARG A 195 -3.83 16.97 -41.49
CA ARG A 195 -4.68 15.87 -40.99
C ARG A 195 -4.07 14.45 -40.99
N ARG A 196 -2.74 14.30 -40.97
CA ARG A 196 -2.09 12.97 -40.92
C ARG A 196 -2.11 12.33 -39.54
N PHE A 197 -2.06 13.12 -38.47
CA PHE A 197 -2.00 12.60 -37.11
C PHE A 197 -3.10 13.23 -36.24
N ALA A 198 -4.06 12.42 -35.79
CA ALA A 198 -5.10 12.85 -34.86
C ALA A 198 -4.57 12.70 -33.43
N PHE A 199 -4.54 13.80 -32.67
CA PHE A 199 -4.21 13.80 -31.26
C PHE A 199 -5.49 13.86 -30.43
N ASP A 200 -5.59 13.05 -29.39
CA ASP A 200 -6.78 12.86 -28.57
C ASP A 200 -6.42 12.76 -27.08
N ALA A 201 -7.40 12.51 -26.22
CA ALA A 201 -7.19 12.42 -24.77
C ALA A 201 -6.18 11.35 -24.35
N ARG A 202 -6.02 10.25 -25.10
CA ARG A 202 -5.05 9.19 -24.76
C ARG A 202 -3.63 9.71 -24.87
N HIS A 203 -3.37 10.59 -25.83
CA HIS A 203 -2.06 11.16 -26.04
C HIS A 203 -1.74 12.23 -24.99
N VAL A 204 -2.74 12.96 -24.47
CA VAL A 204 -2.56 13.85 -23.32
C VAL A 204 -2.15 13.03 -22.09
N VAL A 205 -2.87 11.95 -21.80
CA VAL A 205 -2.56 11.07 -20.66
C VAL A 205 -1.17 10.47 -20.80
N LEU A 206 -0.82 9.95 -21.98
CA LEU A 206 0.51 9.44 -22.25
C LEU A 206 1.56 10.56 -22.06
N LEU A 207 1.36 11.74 -22.62
CA LEU A 207 2.31 12.86 -22.47
C LEU A 207 2.53 13.24 -21.00
N LEU A 208 1.47 13.33 -20.20
CA LEU A 208 1.57 13.64 -18.77
C LEU A 208 2.28 12.53 -17.99
N ALA A 209 1.89 11.27 -18.20
CA ALA A 209 2.54 10.12 -17.58
C ALA A 209 4.01 10.01 -18.02
N GLY A 210 4.29 10.27 -19.29
CA GLY A 210 5.62 10.25 -19.89
C GLY A 210 6.50 11.35 -19.33
N ALA A 211 5.98 12.56 -19.15
CA ALA A 211 6.71 13.65 -18.50
C ALA A 211 7.14 13.26 -17.07
N PHE A 212 6.23 12.66 -16.30
CA PHE A 212 6.54 12.18 -14.95
C PHE A 212 7.55 11.04 -14.97
N VAL A 213 7.39 10.06 -15.87
CA VAL A 213 8.33 8.95 -16.02
C VAL A 213 9.73 9.42 -16.42
N VAL A 214 9.83 10.35 -17.38
CA VAL A 214 11.11 10.91 -17.82
C VAL A 214 11.77 11.67 -16.67
N TRP A 215 11.00 12.46 -15.92
CA TRP A 215 11.49 13.15 -14.73
C TRP A 215 12.00 12.17 -13.67
N GLN A 216 11.23 11.12 -13.37
CA GLN A 216 11.60 10.09 -12.41
C GLN A 216 12.84 9.30 -12.84
N ALA A 217 12.95 8.99 -14.14
CA ALA A 217 14.11 8.33 -14.74
C ALA A 217 15.36 9.21 -14.63
N ALA A 218 15.25 10.52 -14.91
CA ALA A 218 16.34 11.47 -14.73
C ALA A 218 16.74 11.61 -13.25
N TYR A 219 15.75 11.68 -12.35
CA TYR A 219 15.99 11.71 -10.91
C TYR A 219 16.76 10.47 -10.45
N TYR A 220 16.33 9.26 -10.83
CA TYR A 220 17.02 8.02 -10.46
C TYR A 220 18.45 7.98 -11.01
N ALA A 221 18.65 8.38 -12.27
CA ALA A 221 19.99 8.46 -12.85
C ALA A 221 20.90 9.34 -11.99
N ILE A 222 20.47 10.56 -11.67
CA ILE A 222 21.23 11.52 -10.87
C ILE A 222 21.44 11.02 -9.44
N TYR A 223 20.38 10.48 -8.82
CA TYR A 223 20.41 10.00 -7.44
C TYR A 223 21.43 8.87 -7.26
N PHE A 224 21.42 7.86 -8.12
CA PHE A 224 22.36 6.75 -8.02
C PHE A 224 23.78 7.09 -8.50
N ILE A 225 23.96 8.12 -9.35
CA ILE A 225 25.29 8.70 -9.63
C ILE A 225 25.86 9.38 -8.39
N LYS A 226 25.04 10.14 -7.65
CA LYS A 226 25.45 10.86 -6.43
C LYS A 226 25.61 9.95 -5.22
N SER A 227 24.87 8.85 -5.17
CA SER A 227 24.86 7.90 -4.06
C SER A 227 25.31 6.49 -4.49
N PRO A 228 26.56 6.33 -4.99
CA PRO A 228 27.05 5.04 -5.48
C PRO A 228 27.08 3.94 -4.40
N GLN A 229 27.09 4.31 -3.12
CA GLN A 229 26.97 3.40 -1.99
C GLN A 229 25.63 2.65 -1.93
N LEU A 230 24.57 3.22 -2.51
CA LEU A 230 23.25 2.57 -2.61
C LEU A 230 23.14 1.67 -3.85
N ALA A 231 24.14 1.69 -4.74
CA ALA A 231 24.19 0.74 -5.83
C ALA A 231 24.51 -0.65 -5.28
N ILE A 232 23.61 -1.62 -5.49
CA ILE A 232 23.82 -3.01 -5.11
C ILE A 232 25.15 -3.48 -5.69
N ARG A 233 26.13 -3.75 -4.83
CA ARG A 233 27.43 -4.30 -5.22
C ARG A 233 27.21 -5.73 -5.74
N GLY A 234 27.37 -5.95 -7.04
CA GLY A 234 27.14 -7.25 -7.68
C GLY A 234 27.25 -7.21 -9.20
N ARG A 235 26.79 -8.29 -9.87
CA ARG A 235 26.79 -8.42 -11.35
C ARG A 235 25.68 -7.63 -12.06
N MET A 236 24.84 -6.90 -11.33
CA MET A 236 23.82 -6.07 -11.95
C MET A 236 24.45 -4.80 -12.54
N PRO A 237 23.98 -4.31 -13.71
CA PRO A 237 24.38 -3.01 -14.22
C PRO A 237 24.14 -1.91 -13.17
N SER A 238 24.82 -0.77 -13.28
CA SER A 238 24.59 0.36 -12.37
C SER A 238 23.10 0.72 -12.30
N PRO A 239 22.49 0.85 -11.10
CA PRO A 239 21.12 1.33 -10.94
C PRO A 239 20.86 2.70 -11.58
N ALA A 240 21.90 3.53 -11.71
CA ALA A 240 21.83 4.79 -12.44
C ALA A 240 21.52 4.62 -13.95
N LEU A 241 21.74 3.42 -14.51
CA LEU A 241 21.48 3.12 -15.92
C LEU A 241 20.24 2.23 -16.08
N TRP A 242 20.18 1.10 -15.35
CA TRP A 242 19.12 0.12 -15.62
C TRP A 242 17.76 0.54 -15.09
N LEU A 243 17.66 1.23 -13.95
CA LEU A 243 16.35 1.69 -13.43
C LEU A 243 15.71 2.71 -14.37
N PRO A 244 16.40 3.80 -14.78
CA PRO A 244 15.87 4.73 -15.79
C PRO A 244 15.48 4.02 -17.09
N LEU A 245 16.33 3.10 -17.57
CA LEU A 245 16.08 2.35 -18.78
C LEU A 245 14.81 1.50 -18.66
N VAL A 246 14.64 0.74 -17.58
CA VAL A 246 13.45 -0.09 -17.35
C VAL A 246 12.22 0.78 -17.23
N THR A 247 12.26 1.90 -16.50
CA THR A 247 11.11 2.81 -16.38
C THR A 247 10.69 3.36 -17.75
N LEU A 248 11.65 3.79 -18.58
CA LEU A 248 11.38 4.28 -19.94
C LEU A 248 10.87 3.17 -20.87
N LEU A 249 11.43 1.96 -20.77
CA LEU A 249 10.97 0.80 -21.55
C LEU A 249 9.53 0.41 -21.16
N MET A 250 9.21 0.37 -19.87
CA MET A 250 7.85 0.08 -19.40
C MET A 250 6.86 1.16 -19.86
N TYR A 251 7.25 2.44 -19.84
CA TYR A 251 6.43 3.51 -20.38
C TYR A 251 6.25 3.39 -21.91
N GLY A 252 7.31 3.06 -22.66
CA GLY A 252 7.20 2.70 -24.07
C GLY A 252 6.19 1.57 -24.30
N GLY A 253 6.22 0.57 -23.41
CA GLY A 253 5.29 -0.55 -23.35
C GLY A 253 3.81 -0.19 -23.14
N LEU A 254 3.49 1.01 -22.64
CA LEU A 254 2.11 1.49 -22.52
C LEU A 254 1.49 1.87 -23.86
N SER A 255 2.31 2.16 -24.88
CA SER A 255 1.81 2.34 -26.24
C SER A 255 1.56 0.98 -26.89
N ARG A 256 0.45 0.84 -27.63
CA ARG A 256 0.08 -0.40 -28.34
C ARG A 256 1.26 -0.97 -29.15
N ASP A 257 2.03 -0.10 -29.79
CA ASP A 257 3.16 -0.48 -30.63
C ASP A 257 4.44 -0.72 -29.81
N GLY A 258 4.65 0.01 -28.72
CA GLY A 258 5.80 -0.20 -27.82
C GLY A 258 5.67 -1.44 -26.93
N TRP A 259 4.46 -1.94 -26.68
CA TRP A 259 4.24 -3.25 -26.07
C TRP A 259 4.88 -4.38 -26.88
N LEU A 260 4.87 -4.28 -28.22
CA LEU A 260 5.54 -5.23 -29.10
C LEU A 260 7.07 -5.17 -28.95
N ILE A 261 7.64 -3.99 -28.68
CA ILE A 261 9.08 -3.82 -28.42
C ILE A 261 9.45 -4.47 -27.08
N VAL A 262 8.67 -4.24 -26.02
CA VAL A 262 8.88 -4.87 -24.72
C VAL A 262 8.69 -6.39 -24.80
N ARG A 263 7.73 -6.86 -25.60
CA ARG A 263 7.49 -8.30 -25.82
C ARG A 263 8.46 -8.95 -26.80
N LEU A 264 9.25 -8.18 -27.55
CA LEU A 264 10.12 -8.70 -28.60
C LEU A 264 11.04 -9.83 -28.12
N PRO A 265 11.68 -9.79 -26.94
CA PRO A 265 12.48 -10.91 -26.46
C PRO A 265 11.68 -12.20 -26.30
N PHE A 266 10.44 -12.12 -25.78
CA PHE A 266 9.55 -13.27 -25.62
C PHE A 266 9.06 -13.79 -26.97
N VAL A 267 8.78 -12.90 -27.93
CA VAL A 267 8.39 -13.25 -29.29
C VAL A 267 9.56 -13.90 -30.04
N LEU A 268 10.80 -13.43 -29.85
CA LEU A 268 12.00 -14.05 -30.43
C LEU A 268 12.22 -15.47 -29.90
N ILE A 269 12.03 -15.69 -28.59
CA ILE A 269 12.03 -17.05 -28.01
C ILE A 269 10.90 -17.88 -28.63
N GLY A 270 9.74 -17.29 -28.85
CA GLY A 270 8.64 -17.94 -29.57
C GLY A 270 8.98 -18.31 -31.00
N GLY A 271 9.80 -17.52 -31.70
CA GLY A 271 10.35 -17.87 -33.01
C GLY A 271 11.27 -19.09 -32.95
N ILE A 272 12.12 -19.19 -31.92
CA ILE A 272 12.97 -20.38 -31.69
C ILE A 272 12.09 -21.61 -31.43
N ILE A 273 11.08 -21.49 -30.57
CA ILE A 273 10.14 -22.58 -30.28
C ILE A 273 9.37 -22.98 -31.55
N ALA A 274 8.87 -22.01 -32.31
CA ALA A 274 8.17 -22.23 -33.57
C ALA A 274 9.05 -22.99 -34.58
N ALA A 275 10.34 -22.67 -34.64
CA ALA A 275 11.30 -23.40 -35.47
C ALA A 275 11.53 -24.85 -34.98
N ILE A 276 11.64 -25.05 -33.66
CA ILE A 276 11.80 -26.39 -33.06
C ILE A 276 10.58 -27.28 -33.35
N VAL A 277 9.37 -26.74 -33.23
CA VAL A 277 8.12 -27.49 -33.50
C VAL A 277 7.72 -27.50 -34.98
N ASN A 278 8.56 -26.93 -35.85
CA ASN A 278 8.35 -26.84 -37.29
C ASN A 278 6.99 -26.21 -37.67
N ALA A 279 6.64 -25.12 -37.00
CA ALA A 279 5.38 -24.41 -37.25
C ALA A 279 5.34 -23.83 -38.68
N PRO A 280 4.23 -24.03 -39.42
CA PRO A 280 4.13 -23.55 -40.80
C PRO A 280 4.14 -22.02 -40.84
N MET A 281 5.07 -21.45 -41.62
CA MET A 281 5.13 -20.02 -41.91
C MET A 281 4.43 -19.74 -43.24
N PRO A 282 3.41 -18.86 -43.28
CA PRO A 282 2.76 -18.49 -44.54
C PRO A 282 3.77 -17.90 -45.52
N TYR A 283 3.60 -18.16 -46.81
CA TYR A 283 4.37 -17.44 -47.85
C TYR A 283 3.76 -16.06 -48.08
N ARG A 284 4.60 -15.08 -48.42
CA ARG A 284 4.17 -13.72 -48.76
C ARG A 284 3.18 -13.74 -49.93
N GLY A 285 1.99 -13.19 -49.72
CA GLY A 285 0.97 -13.08 -50.75
C GLY A 285 1.34 -12.10 -51.87
N GLN A 286 0.85 -12.34 -53.09
CA GLN A 286 1.00 -11.37 -54.19
C GLN A 286 0.35 -10.03 -53.82
N GLY A 287 1.12 -8.94 -53.92
CA GLY A 287 0.67 -7.59 -53.56
C GLY A 287 0.80 -7.22 -52.07
N GLN A 288 1.18 -8.16 -51.20
CA GLN A 288 1.41 -7.87 -49.79
C GLN A 288 2.75 -7.14 -49.62
N SER A 289 2.79 -6.06 -48.83
CA SER A 289 4.06 -5.39 -48.49
C SER A 289 4.97 -6.31 -47.64
N GLN A 290 6.30 -6.14 -47.72
CA GLN A 290 7.23 -6.87 -46.85
C GLN A 290 6.93 -6.63 -45.37
N TRP A 291 6.55 -5.41 -45.01
CA TRP A 291 6.21 -5.05 -43.64
C TRP A 291 5.02 -5.85 -43.10
N ARG A 292 3.92 -5.94 -43.85
CA ARG A 292 2.78 -6.77 -43.45
C ARG A 292 3.14 -8.24 -43.35
N HIS A 293 3.97 -8.74 -44.27
CA HIS A 293 4.40 -10.14 -44.20
C HIS A 293 5.20 -10.45 -42.93
N ILE A 294 6.12 -9.56 -42.54
CA ILE A 294 6.92 -9.72 -41.33
C ILE A 294 6.05 -9.62 -40.07
N PHE A 295 5.18 -8.61 -39.97
CA PHE A 295 4.39 -8.37 -38.75
C PHE A 295 3.19 -9.32 -38.61
N ASP A 296 2.46 -9.56 -39.68
CA ASP A 296 1.21 -10.32 -39.61
C ASP A 296 1.45 -11.83 -39.74
N ASP A 297 2.32 -12.25 -40.66
CA ASP A 297 2.51 -13.68 -40.97
C ASP A 297 3.66 -14.31 -40.16
N ILE A 298 4.82 -13.65 -40.06
CA ILE A 298 5.99 -14.20 -39.35
C ILE A 298 5.86 -13.97 -37.84
N LEU A 299 5.77 -12.70 -37.41
CA LEU A 299 5.67 -12.36 -35.99
C LEU A 299 4.36 -12.87 -35.38
N GLY A 300 3.28 -12.97 -36.15
CA GLY A 300 2.03 -13.60 -35.72
C GLY A 300 2.20 -15.08 -35.37
N VAL A 301 2.99 -15.85 -36.15
CA VAL A 301 3.31 -17.24 -35.82
C VAL A 301 4.17 -17.30 -34.56
N TRP A 302 5.20 -16.46 -34.45
CA TRP A 302 6.11 -16.44 -33.30
C TRP A 302 5.39 -16.04 -32.00
N ASP A 303 4.47 -15.10 -32.07
CA ASP A 303 3.65 -14.64 -30.95
C ASP A 303 2.78 -15.77 -30.36
N ARG A 304 2.30 -16.72 -31.18
CA ARG A 304 1.58 -17.90 -30.68
C ARG A 304 2.43 -18.76 -29.75
N TYR A 305 3.73 -18.78 -29.97
CA TYR A 305 4.72 -19.53 -29.18
C TYR A 305 5.53 -18.63 -28.24
N ALA A 306 5.13 -17.37 -28.04
CA ALA A 306 5.90 -16.45 -27.21
C ALA A 306 5.99 -16.96 -25.76
N ALA A 307 7.19 -16.84 -25.17
CA ALA A 307 7.48 -17.42 -23.86
C ALA A 307 6.57 -16.88 -22.73
N ASP A 308 6.11 -15.63 -22.84
CA ASP A 308 5.18 -15.02 -21.88
C ASP A 308 3.80 -15.71 -21.87
N ARG A 309 3.34 -16.26 -23.00
CA ARG A 309 2.08 -17.02 -23.04
C ARG A 309 2.19 -18.34 -22.27
N TYR A 310 3.33 -19.01 -22.36
CA TYR A 310 3.60 -20.21 -21.57
C TYR A 310 3.76 -19.87 -20.08
N LEU A 311 4.42 -18.77 -19.74
CA LEU A 311 4.55 -18.31 -18.35
C LEU A 311 3.18 -18.00 -17.72
N VAL A 312 2.29 -17.32 -18.45
CA VAL A 312 0.91 -17.05 -18.00
C VAL A 312 0.09 -18.35 -17.88
N ALA A 313 0.27 -19.30 -18.79
CA ALA A 313 -0.41 -20.60 -18.73
C ALA A 313 0.08 -21.50 -17.57
N VAL A 314 1.34 -21.35 -17.14
CA VAL A 314 1.96 -22.12 -16.06
C VAL A 314 1.69 -21.50 -14.68
N LEU A 315 1.43 -20.18 -14.60
CA LEU A 315 1.13 -19.45 -13.37
C LEU A 315 0.02 -20.06 -12.49
N PRO A 316 -1.12 -20.53 -13.03
CA PRO A 316 -2.15 -21.22 -12.24
C PRO A 316 -1.66 -22.56 -11.68
N ILE A 317 -0.82 -23.26 -12.43
CA ILE A 317 -0.27 -24.57 -12.04
C ILE A 317 0.76 -24.38 -10.93
N THR A 318 1.68 -23.42 -11.07
CA THR A 318 2.65 -23.11 -10.01
C THR A 318 1.96 -22.60 -8.75
N LEU A 319 0.92 -21.77 -8.89
CA LEU A 319 0.11 -21.33 -7.75
C LEU A 319 -0.60 -22.50 -7.06
N ALA A 320 -1.20 -23.42 -7.82
CA ALA A 320 -1.85 -24.61 -7.28
C ALA A 320 -0.86 -25.54 -6.55
N VAL A 321 0.35 -25.73 -7.12
CA VAL A 321 1.41 -26.52 -6.48
C VAL A 321 1.89 -25.86 -5.19
N VAL A 322 2.11 -24.55 -5.18
CA VAL A 322 2.49 -23.81 -3.96
C VAL A 322 1.41 -23.93 -2.89
N ILE A 323 0.13 -23.78 -3.25
CA ILE A 323 -0.99 -23.97 -2.31
C ILE A 323 -1.00 -25.40 -1.77
N ALA A 324 -0.84 -26.41 -2.62
CA ALA A 324 -0.82 -27.81 -2.21
C ALA A 324 0.36 -28.11 -1.26
N VAL A 325 1.55 -27.58 -1.54
CA VAL A 325 2.72 -27.71 -0.67
C VAL A 325 2.47 -27.03 0.68
N LEU A 326 1.91 -25.81 0.69
CA LEU A 326 1.58 -25.12 1.94
C LEU A 326 0.53 -25.87 2.76
N GLN A 327 -0.47 -26.48 2.12
CA GLN A 327 -1.46 -27.34 2.80
C GLN A 327 -0.82 -28.60 3.35
N LEU A 328 0.07 -29.25 2.59
CA LEU A 328 0.81 -30.42 3.06
C LEU A 328 1.71 -30.08 4.26
N LEU A 329 2.42 -28.95 4.21
CA LEU A 329 3.25 -28.47 5.32
C LEU A 329 2.41 -28.14 6.57
N ARG A 330 1.18 -27.66 6.41
CA ARG A 330 0.25 -27.49 7.54
C ARG A 330 -0.14 -28.83 8.14
N VAL A 331 -0.56 -29.80 7.31
CA VAL A 331 -0.93 -31.14 7.77
C VAL A 331 0.26 -31.84 8.46
N LEU A 332 1.47 -31.71 7.93
CA LEU A 332 2.67 -32.27 8.55
C LEU A 332 2.96 -31.64 9.91
N ARG A 333 2.76 -30.32 10.04
CA ARG A 333 2.87 -29.63 11.32
C ARG A 333 1.80 -30.10 12.31
N ASP A 334 0.56 -30.20 11.88
CA ASP A 334 -0.54 -30.68 12.73
C ASP A 334 -0.30 -32.13 13.20
N VAL A 335 0.32 -32.96 12.35
CA VAL A 335 0.73 -34.33 12.69
C VAL A 335 1.93 -34.37 13.63
N GLU A 336 2.89 -33.44 13.50
CA GLU A 336 4.02 -33.29 14.42
C GLU A 336 3.52 -32.82 15.80
N GLU A 337 2.62 -31.85 15.85
CA GLU A 337 1.97 -31.37 17.08
C GLU A 337 1.06 -32.44 17.72
N ALA A 338 0.40 -33.29 16.92
CA ALA A 338 -0.39 -34.42 17.43
C ALA A 338 0.46 -35.66 17.79
N GLY A 339 1.69 -35.74 17.25
CA GLY A 339 2.62 -36.85 17.40
C GLY A 339 3.64 -36.65 18.53
N GLU A 340 3.80 -35.44 19.04
CA GLU A 340 4.42 -35.24 20.35
C GLU A 340 3.43 -35.74 21.42
N PRO A 341 3.71 -36.88 22.10
CA PRO A 341 3.03 -37.10 23.36
C PRO A 341 3.33 -35.89 24.22
N ALA A 342 2.31 -35.28 24.81
CA ALA A 342 2.49 -34.34 25.90
C ALA A 342 3.35 -35.04 26.96
N LEU A 343 4.67 -34.86 26.87
CA LEU A 343 5.57 -35.02 27.97
C LEU A 343 5.11 -33.93 28.93
N ALA A 344 4.16 -34.31 29.78
CA ALA A 344 3.99 -33.71 31.07
C ALA A 344 5.38 -33.75 31.70
N ILE A 345 6.13 -32.67 31.49
CA ILE A 345 7.25 -32.31 32.33
C ILE A 345 6.61 -32.20 33.69
N HIS A 346 6.73 -33.28 34.45
CA HIS A 346 6.59 -33.24 35.88
C HIS A 346 7.63 -32.18 36.28
N GLU A 347 7.16 -30.96 36.51
CA GLU A 347 7.96 -29.91 37.13
C GLU A 347 8.53 -30.54 38.38
N ARG A 348 9.82 -30.87 38.36
CA ARG A 348 10.56 -31.01 39.60
C ARG A 348 10.40 -29.66 40.28
N PRO A 349 10.01 -29.62 41.57
CA PRO A 349 9.91 -28.37 42.29
C PRO A 349 11.24 -27.63 42.15
N ASP A 350 11.15 -26.40 41.64
CA ASP A 350 12.30 -25.55 41.36
C ASP A 350 12.99 -25.20 42.68
N HIS A 351 14.12 -25.85 42.95
CA HIS A 351 14.96 -25.57 44.11
C HIS A 351 15.57 -24.16 44.09
N ARG A 352 15.40 -23.36 43.02
CA ARG A 352 15.83 -21.95 43.02
C ARG A 352 15.04 -21.08 43.99
N HIS A 353 13.74 -21.37 44.21
CA HIS A 353 12.96 -20.61 45.19
C HIS A 353 13.32 -20.95 46.64
N ASP A 354 13.84 -22.15 46.91
CA ASP A 354 14.35 -22.51 48.23
C ASP A 354 15.74 -21.91 48.50
N ASP A 355 16.59 -21.79 47.47
CA ASP A 355 17.90 -21.13 47.61
C ASP A 355 17.79 -19.60 47.74
N GLU A 356 16.82 -18.96 47.08
CA GLU A 356 16.52 -17.54 47.29
C GLU A 356 15.90 -17.29 48.68
N ARG A 357 14.96 -18.13 49.14
CA ARG A 357 14.42 -18.02 50.51
C ARG A 357 15.47 -18.31 51.59
N ARG A 358 16.41 -19.24 51.35
CA ARG A 358 17.56 -19.50 52.24
C ARG A 358 18.55 -18.34 52.24
N ARG A 359 18.80 -17.71 51.09
CA ARG A 359 19.62 -16.48 51.00
C ARG A 359 18.95 -15.31 51.71
N GLU A 360 17.64 -15.12 51.57
CA GLU A 360 16.91 -14.08 52.29
C GLU A 360 16.84 -14.33 53.80
N GLN A 361 16.73 -15.59 54.24
CA GLN A 361 16.81 -15.95 55.66
C GLN A 361 18.22 -15.79 56.24
N HIS A 362 19.28 -16.06 55.47
CA HIS A 362 20.65 -15.80 55.91
C HIS A 362 20.98 -14.29 55.95
N VAL A 363 20.43 -13.50 55.03
CA VAL A 363 20.57 -12.04 55.05
C VAL A 363 19.76 -11.40 56.18
N ARG A 364 18.58 -11.91 56.51
CA ARG A 364 17.81 -11.47 57.70
C ARG A 364 18.49 -11.84 59.01
N ARG A 365 18.98 -13.08 59.18
CA ARG A 365 19.77 -13.48 60.35
C ARG A 365 21.09 -12.71 60.49
N GLY A 366 21.68 -12.26 59.38
CA GLY A 366 22.86 -11.40 59.39
C GLY A 366 22.58 -9.95 59.81
N ARG A 367 21.38 -9.42 59.52
CA ARG A 367 20.94 -8.10 59.99
C ARG A 367 20.54 -8.10 61.47
N ASP A 368 19.80 -9.12 61.90
CA ASP A 368 19.39 -9.23 63.32
C ASP A 368 20.62 -9.39 64.25
N ALA A 369 21.69 -10.04 63.78
CA ALA A 369 22.96 -10.16 64.52
C ALA A 369 23.85 -8.90 64.45
N GLN A 370 23.59 -7.95 63.53
CA GLN A 370 24.27 -6.64 63.50
C GLN A 370 23.51 -5.61 64.34
N ASP A 371 22.19 -5.69 64.44
CA ASP A 371 21.39 -4.84 65.30
C ASP A 371 21.53 -5.22 66.79
N GLU A 372 21.85 -6.47 67.13
CA GLU A 372 22.22 -6.88 68.51
C GLU A 372 23.61 -6.38 68.97
N VAL A 373 24.47 -5.90 68.06
CA VAL A 373 25.81 -5.39 68.40
C VAL A 373 25.84 -3.85 68.55
N CYS A 374 24.73 -3.17 68.24
CA CYS A 374 24.62 -1.71 68.37
C CYS A 374 23.80 -1.23 69.59
N ASP A 375 23.33 -2.12 70.48
CA ASP A 375 22.55 -1.76 71.67
C ASP A 375 23.29 -1.96 73.01
N HIS A 376 24.63 -1.87 72.99
CA HIS A 376 25.44 -1.78 74.20
C HIS A 376 26.35 -0.56 74.17
N GLY A 377 25.79 0.56 74.63
CA GLY A 377 26.58 1.71 75.02
C GLY A 377 25.75 2.97 75.17
N THR A 378 24.98 3.09 76.26
CA THR A 378 24.87 4.32 77.09
C THR A 378 23.77 4.16 78.12
N GLY A 379 24.16 4.10 79.40
CA GLY A 379 23.23 4.09 80.52
C GLY A 379 23.97 3.85 81.83
N ASP A 380 24.59 4.89 82.37
CA ASP A 380 24.28 5.43 83.70
C ASP A 380 25.37 6.41 84.15
N ASP A 381 24.96 7.64 84.43
CA ASP A 381 25.07 8.17 85.80
C ASP A 381 24.34 9.52 85.89
N GLN A 382 23.16 9.47 86.49
CA GLN A 382 22.55 10.61 87.15
C GLN A 382 23.08 10.70 88.58
N HIS A 383 23.80 11.77 88.91
CA HIS A 383 23.71 12.37 90.23
C HIS A 383 23.74 13.89 90.14
N GLY A 384 22.70 14.52 90.69
CA GLY A 384 22.47 15.96 90.60
C GLY A 384 23.20 16.78 91.65
N GLN A 385 23.10 18.09 91.51
CA GLN A 385 23.02 19.06 92.61
C GLN A 385 22.79 20.48 92.06
N ASP A 386 21.71 21.09 92.55
CA ASP A 386 21.59 22.49 93.00
C ASP A 386 22.54 23.56 92.42
N ARG A 387 21.99 24.46 91.58
CA ARG A 387 21.77 25.90 91.83
C ARG A 387 21.58 26.71 90.55
#